data_AF-A0A6H1U206-F1
#
_entry.id   AF-A0A6H1U206-F1
#
_cell.length_a   1.000
_cell.length_b   1.000
_cell.length_c   1.000
_cell.angle_alpha   90.00
_cell.angle_beta   90.00
_cell.angle_gamma   90.00
#
_symmetry.space_group_name_H-M   'P 1'
#
loop_
_entity.id
_entity.type
_entity.pdbx_description
1 polymer ?
#
loop_
_entity_poly.entity_id
_entity_poly.type
_entity_poly.pdbx_seq_one_letter_code
_entity_poly.pdbx_strand_id
1 'polypeptide(L)'
;MEKAAYEWLVTLHEIDRWREPLGDRFYELTYSQFLDNPRSHLQQLCTFLELDSPRSWLDEAVARIRSPKTPQQLHLKLPPAMTTAFDDYQKRYQFANLAEVKTE
;
A
#
# COMPACT_ATOMS: atom_id res chain seq x y z
N MET A 1 -17.64 1.43 6.98
CA MET A 1 -16.27 0.86 6.82
C MET A 1 -16.27 -0.39 5.94
N GLU A 2 -17.28 -1.26 6.02
CA GLU A 2 -17.39 -2.46 5.16
C GLU A 2 -17.28 -2.17 3.65
N LYS A 3 -17.99 -1.13 3.15
CA LYS A 3 -17.86 -0.69 1.75
C LYS A 3 -16.42 -0.29 1.37
N ALA A 4 -15.71 0.42 2.26
CA ALA A 4 -14.32 0.83 2.01
C ALA A 4 -13.38 -0.39 1.99
N ALA A 5 -13.59 -1.37 2.87
CA ALA A 5 -12.85 -2.63 2.85
C ALA A 5 -13.12 -3.42 1.56
N TYR A 6 -14.36 -3.45 1.10
CA TYR A 6 -14.73 -4.07 -0.18
C TYR A 6 -14.04 -3.38 -1.36
N GLU A 7 -14.11 -2.04 -1.44
CA GLU A 7 -13.43 -1.27 -2.50
C GLU A 7 -11.92 -1.50 -2.51
N TRP A 8 -11.30 -1.55 -1.32
CA TRP A 8 -9.88 -1.87 -1.17
C TRP A 8 -9.55 -3.28 -1.67
N LEU A 9 -10.34 -4.29 -1.28
CA LEU A 9 -10.17 -5.68 -1.71
C LEU A 9 -10.31 -5.83 -3.22
N VAL A 10 -11.34 -5.22 -3.82
CA VAL A 10 -11.58 -5.26 -5.27
C VAL A 10 -10.44 -4.60 -6.03
N THR A 11 -9.96 -3.44 -5.55
CA THR A 11 -8.84 -2.73 -6.17
C THR A 11 -7.57 -3.57 -6.14
N LEU A 12 -7.24 -4.18 -5.00
CA LEU A 12 -6.06 -5.03 -4.87
C LEU A 12 -6.15 -6.29 -5.73
N HIS A 13 -7.34 -6.90 -5.81
CA HIS A 13 -7.56 -8.06 -6.66
C HIS A 13 -7.35 -7.75 -8.14
N GLU A 14 -7.82 -6.59 -8.60
CA GLU A 14 -7.59 -6.14 -9.97
C GLU A 14 -6.11 -5.85 -10.20
N ILE A 15 -5.41 -5.22 -9.25
CA ILE A 15 -3.95 -5.03 -9.33
C ILE A 15 -3.22 -6.38 -9.46
N ASP A 16 -3.58 -7.37 -8.66
CA ASP A 16 -2.97 -8.71 -8.72
C ASP A 16 -3.21 -9.41 -10.05
N ARG A 17 -4.41 -9.26 -10.63
CA ARG A 17 -4.73 -9.77 -11.96
C ARG A 17 -3.80 -9.20 -13.03
N TRP A 18 -3.41 -7.93 -12.92
CA TRP A 18 -2.53 -7.26 -13.88
C TRP A 18 -1.04 -7.41 -13.57
N ARG A 19 -0.67 -7.83 -12.36
CA ARG A 19 0.72 -7.94 -11.92
C ARG A 19 1.56 -8.82 -12.84
N GLU A 20 1.11 -10.04 -13.11
CA GLU A 20 1.83 -10.98 -13.99
C GLU A 20 1.90 -10.48 -15.45
N PRO A 21 0.79 -10.04 -16.09
CA PRO A 21 0.85 -9.45 -17.43
C PRO A 21 1.75 -8.21 -17.57
N LEU A 22 1.87 -7.41 -16.52
CA LEU A 22 2.74 -6.22 -16.53
C LEU A 22 4.21 -6.59 -16.33
N GLY A 23 4.51 -7.63 -15.54
CA GLY A 23 5.86 -8.10 -15.29
C GLY A 23 6.79 -6.97 -14.84
N ASP A 24 7.89 -6.77 -15.56
CA ASP A 24 8.88 -5.72 -15.25
C ASP A 24 8.35 -4.29 -15.41
N ARG A 25 7.14 -4.09 -15.96
CA ARG A 25 6.46 -2.79 -16.01
C ARG A 25 5.60 -2.53 -14.79
N PHE A 26 5.69 -3.36 -13.76
CA PHE A 26 4.99 -3.20 -12.51
C PHE A 26 5.96 -2.85 -11.39
N TYR A 27 5.78 -1.66 -10.80
CA TYR A 27 6.53 -1.21 -9.63
C TYR A 27 5.60 -1.11 -8.43
N GLU A 28 5.85 -1.92 -7.41
CA GLU A 28 5.09 -1.91 -6.16
C GLU A 28 5.90 -1.29 -5.03
N LEU A 29 5.21 -0.44 -4.26
CA LEU A 29 5.78 0.23 -3.12
C LEU A 29 4.66 0.45 -2.10
N THR A 30 4.83 -0.08 -0.89
CA THR A 30 3.88 0.17 0.19
C THR A 30 4.14 1.54 0.82
N TYR A 31 3.12 2.08 1.48
CA TYR A 31 3.25 3.35 2.20
C TYR A 31 4.29 3.27 3.34
N SER A 32 4.37 2.13 4.05
CA SER A 32 5.37 1.92 5.10
C SER A 32 6.79 1.91 4.52
N GLN A 33 7.03 1.11 3.48
CA GLN A 33 8.32 1.07 2.78
C GLN A 33 8.74 2.47 2.33
N PHE A 34 7.82 3.20 1.69
CA PHE A 34 8.10 4.56 1.23
C PHE A 34 8.53 5.50 2.35
N LEU A 35 7.88 5.43 3.50
CA LEU A 35 8.20 6.30 4.63
C LEU A 35 9.50 5.95 5.34
N ASP A 36 9.94 4.69 5.30
CA ASP A 36 11.18 4.25 5.93
C ASP A 36 12.42 4.85 5.24
N ASN A 37 12.39 4.95 3.91
CA ASN A 37 13.46 5.59 3.13
C ASN A 37 12.93 6.29 1.87
N PRO A 38 12.27 7.46 2.04
CA PRO A 38 11.54 8.11 0.95
C PRO A 38 12.47 8.56 -0.17
N ARG A 39 13.69 9.00 0.16
CA ARG A 39 14.67 9.42 -0.85
C ARG A 39 15.04 8.28 -1.78
N SER A 40 15.42 7.14 -1.20
CA SER A 40 15.84 5.96 -1.98
C SER A 40 14.71 5.48 -2.87
N HIS A 41 13.49 5.40 -2.34
CA HIS A 41 12.34 4.92 -3.11
C HIS A 41 11.87 5.90 -4.18
N LEU A 42 11.93 7.22 -3.95
CA LEU A 42 11.69 8.20 -5.01
C LEU A 42 12.72 8.09 -6.13
N GLN A 43 13.99 7.91 -5.79
CA GLN A 43 15.05 7.73 -6.78
C GLN A 43 14.85 6.45 -7.59
N GLN A 44 14.50 5.33 -6.93
CA GLN A 44 14.16 4.07 -7.60
C GLN A 44 12.95 4.22 -8.52
N LEU A 45 11.91 4.94 -8.09
CA LEU A 45 10.73 5.22 -8.90
C LEU A 45 11.07 6.09 -10.12
N CYS A 46 11.90 7.12 -9.96
CA CYS A 46 12.38 7.93 -11.10
C CYS A 46 13.16 7.07 -12.09
N THR A 47 14.07 6.21 -11.61
CA THR A 47 14.80 5.27 -12.47
C THR A 47 13.86 4.33 -13.22
N PHE A 48 12.86 3.76 -12.52
CA PHE A 48 11.85 2.88 -13.11
C PHE A 48 11.03 3.59 -14.21
N LEU A 49 10.73 4.87 -14.03
CA LEU A 49 10.01 5.70 -15.00
C LEU A 49 10.92 6.35 -16.05
N GLU A 50 12.23 6.06 -16.03
CA GLU A 50 13.24 6.68 -16.91
C GLU A 50 13.24 8.22 -16.84
N LEU A 51 13.03 8.77 -15.65
CA LEU A 51 13.01 10.20 -15.37
C LEU A 51 14.31 10.66 -14.70
N ASP A 52 14.79 11.83 -15.10
CA ASP A 52 15.84 12.52 -14.36
C ASP A 52 15.37 12.86 -12.95
N SER A 53 16.22 12.61 -11.95
CA SER A 53 15.95 12.95 -10.55
C SER A 53 17.01 13.91 -9.99
N PRO A 54 16.97 15.21 -10.35
CA PRO A 54 17.90 16.20 -9.81
C PRO A 54 17.88 16.19 -8.29
N ARG A 55 19.07 16.30 -7.68
CA ARG A 55 19.22 16.26 -6.22
C ARG A 55 18.33 17.29 -5.52
N SER A 56 18.25 18.50 -6.05
CA SER A 56 17.41 19.58 -5.49
C SER A 56 15.93 19.23 -5.46
N TRP A 57 15.42 18.61 -6.53
CA TRP A 57 14.03 18.18 -6.60
C TRP A 57 13.74 17.04 -5.62
N LEU A 58 14.64 16.05 -5.53
CA LEU A 58 14.51 14.95 -4.55
C LEU A 58 14.52 15.49 -3.11
N ASP A 59 15.41 16.43 -2.80
CA ASP A 59 15.50 17.05 -1.48
C ASP A 59 14.17 17.76 -1.13
N GLU A 60 13.61 18.52 -2.08
CA GLU A 60 12.33 19.21 -1.91
C GLU A 60 11.16 18.23 -1.76
N ALA A 61 11.09 17.19 -2.60
CA ALA A 61 10.04 16.19 -2.58
C ALA A 61 10.03 15.44 -1.23
N VAL A 62 11.21 15.03 -0.74
CA VAL A 62 11.34 14.36 0.56
C VAL A 62 10.93 15.28 1.71
N ALA A 63 11.28 16.57 1.67
CA ALA A 63 10.92 17.53 2.71
C ALA A 63 9.40 17.75 2.84
N ARG A 64 8.62 17.46 1.79
CA ARG A 64 7.15 17.55 1.81
C ARG A 64 6.47 16.34 2.44
N ILE A 65 7.18 15.23 2.58
CA ILE A 65 6.64 13.99 3.17
C ILE A 65 6.53 14.19 4.68
N ARG A 66 5.30 14.12 5.18
CA ARG A 66 5.01 14.25 6.60
C ARG A 66 5.04 12.88 7.26
N SER A 67 5.54 12.84 8.50
CA SER A 67 5.43 11.64 9.33
C SER A 67 3.97 11.19 9.42
N PRO A 68 3.72 9.87 9.37
CA PRO A 68 2.37 9.36 9.48
C PRO A 68 1.78 9.76 10.83
N LYS A 69 0.47 10.05 10.85
CA LYS A 69 -0.26 10.10 12.12
C LYS A 69 -0.27 8.68 12.69
N THR A 70 -0.01 8.55 13.99
CA THR A 70 0.00 7.25 14.68
C THR A 70 -1.25 6.45 14.29
N PRO A 71 -1.09 5.23 13.75
CA PRO A 71 -2.24 4.45 13.32
C PRO A 71 -3.12 4.15 14.54
N GLN A 72 -4.37 4.57 14.47
CA GLN A 72 -5.38 4.10 15.42
C GLN A 72 -5.62 2.62 15.16
N GLN A 73 -5.64 1.80 16.22
CA GLN A 73 -6.12 0.43 16.12
C GLN A 73 -7.54 0.45 15.57
N LEU A 74 -7.72 -0.10 14.38
CA LEU A 74 -8.99 -0.19 13.70
C LEU A 74 -9.61 -1.55 14.02
N HIS A 75 -10.63 -1.55 14.87
CA HIS A 75 -11.49 -2.71 15.06
C HIS A 75 -12.49 -2.78 13.90
N LEU A 76 -12.12 -3.50 12.84
CA LEU A 76 -12.94 -3.66 11.64
C LEU A 76 -13.67 -5.00 11.67
N LYS A 77 -15.01 -4.97 11.68
CA LYS A 77 -15.83 -6.19 11.58
C LYS A 77 -16.32 -6.37 10.15
N LEU A 78 -15.98 -7.49 9.52
CA LEU A 78 -16.33 -7.82 8.13
C LEU A 78 -17.11 -9.14 8.01
N PRO A 79 -17.88 -9.33 6.94
CA PRO A 79 -18.44 -10.64 6.61
C PRO A 79 -17.33 -11.71 6.48
N PRO A 80 -17.60 -12.98 6.80
CA PRO A 80 -16.57 -14.03 6.90
C PRO A 80 -15.65 -14.13 5.67
N ALA A 81 -16.22 -14.14 4.46
CA ALA A 81 -15.45 -14.23 3.22
C ALA A 81 -14.55 -13.01 2.97
N MET A 82 -15.00 -11.81 3.37
CA MET A 82 -14.20 -10.60 3.26
C MET A 82 -13.09 -10.56 4.31
N THR A 83 -13.33 -11.05 5.53
CA THR A 83 -12.31 -11.14 6.58
C THR A 83 -11.11 -11.96 6.11
N THR A 84 -11.34 -13.15 5.55
CA THR A 84 -10.25 -13.99 5.04
C THR A 84 -9.42 -13.27 3.99
N ALA A 85 -10.07 -12.73 2.95
CA ALA A 85 -9.37 -12.00 1.90
C ALA A 85 -8.63 -10.77 2.42
N PHE A 86 -9.23 -10.03 3.36
CA PHE A 86 -8.62 -8.87 3.99
C PHE A 86 -7.36 -9.24 4.75
N ASP A 87 -7.45 -10.23 5.65
CA ASP A 87 -6.34 -10.66 6.49
C ASP A 87 -5.18 -11.25 5.67
N ASP A 88 -5.47 -11.91 4.55
CA ASP A 88 -4.43 -12.39 3.63
C ASP A 88 -3.62 -11.25 3.02
N TYR A 89 -4.28 -10.16 2.60
CA TYR A 89 -3.57 -8.97 2.15
C TYR A 89 -2.83 -8.24 3.29
N GLN A 90 -3.42 -8.16 4.49
CA GLN A 90 -2.73 -7.57 5.65
C GLN A 90 -1.42 -8.32 5.93
N LYS A 91 -1.44 -9.66 5.92
CA LYS A 91 -0.23 -10.49 6.08
C LYS A 91 0.77 -10.27 4.96
N ARG A 92 0.31 -10.27 3.70
CA ARG A 92 1.18 -10.07 2.52
C ARG A 92 1.95 -8.75 2.60
N TYR A 93 1.28 -7.67 2.99
CA TYR A 93 1.90 -6.35 3.12
C TYR A 93 2.46 -6.06 4.52
N GLN A 94 2.46 -7.05 5.41
CA GLN A 94 2.95 -6.95 6.80
C GLN A 94 2.29 -5.85 7.62
N PHE A 95 1.01 -5.60 7.36
CA PHE A 95 0.20 -4.70 8.17
C PHE A 95 -0.34 -5.43 9.41
N ALA A 96 -0.32 -4.75 10.56
CA ALA A 96 -0.65 -5.35 11.85
C ALA A 96 -2.15 -5.46 12.16
N ASN A 97 -3.01 -4.77 11.39
CA ASN A 97 -4.43 -4.69 11.68
C ASN A 97 -5.17 -5.84 10.98
N LEU A 98 -5.75 -6.76 11.77
CA LEU A 98 -6.61 -7.83 11.26
C LEU A 98 -8.08 -7.46 11.45
N ALA A 99 -8.94 -8.00 10.60
CA ALA A 99 -10.38 -7.85 10.75
C ALA A 99 -10.96 -8.92 11.68
N GLU A 100 -12.04 -8.56 12.38
CA GLU A 100 -12.85 -9.49 13.15
C GLU A 100 -14.02 -9.99 12.28
N VAL A 101 -14.42 -11.25 12.44
CA VAL A 101 -15.62 -11.76 11.78
C VAL A 101 -16.86 -11.12 12.41
N LYS A 102 -17.73 -10.57 11.57
CA LYS A 102 -19.03 -10.06 11.99
C LYS A 102 -19.94 -11.24 12.30
N THR A 103 -20.20 -11.48 13.58
CA THR A 103 -21.29 -12.36 14.04
C THR A 103 -22.61 -11.60 13.91
N GLU A 104 -23.62 -12.22 13.29
CA GLU A 104 -24.99 -11.70 13.19
C GLU A 104 -25.66 -11.54 14.56
#